data_AF-A0A2S8F562-F1
#
_entry.id   AF-A0A2S8F562-F1
#
_cell.length_a   1.000
_cell.length_b   1.000
_cell.length_c   1.000
_cell.angle_alpha   90.00
_cell.angle_beta   90.00
_cell.angle_gamma   90.00
#
_symmetry.space_group_name_H-M   'P 1'
#
loop_
_entity.id
_entity.type
_entity.pdbx_description
1 polymer ?
#
loop_
_entity_poly.entity_id
_entity_poly.type
_entity_poly.pdbx_seq_one_letter_code
_entity_poly.pdbx_strand_id
1 'polypeptide(L)'
;MPSLVSPSVVLRIERFQFVKGGLSPIVARGASDYAGTMSLMQVITIVSITAAVFTVMGIGAAARSLHWLSREADAGILKLSIRVLMPCFIFQKVVGNPAFDEASNVYMPPIWGYLAVAVGCLIAYSFARGSGARLGFDTSDKVHSFAICIGIFNYGFIPIPLISEIFGERALGVLFLHNVGVELGIWTIGVSLASGGLTKGWWKNVLNPPSITIVISLVINGLGWAHLVPEFVSQITGILASAAIPVMMLLIGATFFDQIFQANVDQDPSSPWPAYVSSVLLRLLALPILFLLAAMWLPISVELKQVAAIQAAMPAAVFPIVLTKHYGGDARTALRVVIATTVVGFVTIPLWISTGISWLGLENTVLEQTPKEATVGPKLEPVEAMRVAGISVRTTNRKEMGPETGQIPLLYQKYDADQIDQLIPSPVKPGQRIAVYADYESDQSGKFTILVGRQVPADAEIPDQLDKVRIHRGNYLHFVGEGEMPGVVPQTWEEIWNYFAENTTHTRTYEADFEIYDEASPNRVDIFIAVE
;
A
#
# COMPACT_ATOMS: atom_id res chain seq x y z
N MET A 1 0.21 33.93 -45.00
CA MET A 1 -1.14 33.61 -45.52
C MET A 1 -0.98 33.12 -46.96
N PRO A 2 -1.71 32.09 -47.45
CA PRO A 2 -2.54 31.08 -46.74
C PRO A 2 -1.71 30.25 -45.72
N SER A 3 -2.13 29.17 -45.02
CA SER A 3 -3.45 28.65 -44.53
C SER A 3 -4.56 28.14 -45.48
N LEU A 4 -4.84 26.81 -45.49
CA LEU A 4 -6.12 26.17 -45.06
C LEU A 4 -6.19 24.63 -45.28
N VAL A 5 -6.71 23.94 -44.25
CA VAL A 5 -7.48 22.66 -44.22
C VAL A 5 -6.79 21.30 -44.54
N SER A 6 -6.93 20.39 -43.57
CA SER A 6 -6.67 18.95 -43.62
C SER A 6 -7.96 18.16 -43.96
N PRO A 7 -7.90 17.05 -44.72
CA PRO A 7 -9.02 16.13 -44.91
C PRO A 7 -9.09 15.05 -43.80
N SER A 8 -10.32 14.82 -43.34
CA SER A 8 -10.72 13.90 -42.29
C SER A 8 -10.40 12.41 -42.57
N VAL A 9 -10.02 11.68 -41.51
CA VAL A 9 -9.94 10.22 -41.50
C VAL A 9 -11.34 9.62 -41.44
N VAL A 10 -11.64 8.70 -42.36
CA VAL A 10 -12.95 8.02 -42.45
C VAL A 10 -13.00 6.79 -41.55
N LEU A 11 -13.98 6.74 -40.65
CA LEU A 11 -14.34 5.55 -39.88
C LEU A 11 -14.79 4.42 -40.80
N ARG A 12 -14.05 3.30 -40.79
CA ARG A 12 -14.38 2.10 -41.56
C ARG A 12 -15.21 1.14 -40.70
N ILE A 13 -16.50 1.02 -41.00
CA ILE A 13 -17.37 -0.01 -40.41
C ILE A 13 -17.17 -1.30 -41.21
N GLU A 14 -16.51 -2.31 -40.62
CA GLU A 14 -16.37 -3.62 -41.26
C GLU A 14 -17.62 -4.47 -41.02
N ARG A 15 -18.10 -5.11 -42.10
CA ARG A 15 -19.31 -5.95 -42.07
C ARG A 15 -18.95 -7.37 -41.63
N PHE A 16 -19.70 -7.93 -40.69
CA PHE A 16 -19.70 -9.36 -40.43
C PHE A 16 -20.09 -10.15 -41.69
N GLN A 17 -19.25 -11.09 -42.11
CA GLN A 17 -19.65 -12.16 -43.04
C GLN A 17 -19.80 -13.49 -42.27
N PHE A 18 -20.93 -14.15 -42.47
CA PHE A 18 -21.13 -15.53 -42.03
C PHE A 18 -20.54 -16.50 -43.05
N VAL A 19 -19.68 -17.43 -42.60
CA VAL A 19 -19.24 -18.58 -43.39
C VAL A 19 -19.57 -19.87 -42.64
N LYS A 20 -20.09 -20.87 -43.36
CA LYS A 20 -20.50 -22.17 -42.80
C LYS A 20 -19.35 -23.19 -42.88
N GLY A 21 -19.01 -23.78 -41.72
CA GLY A 21 -18.57 -25.18 -41.59
C GLY A 21 -17.07 -25.49 -41.76
N GLY A 22 -16.61 -26.48 -40.99
CA GLY A 22 -15.33 -27.20 -41.22
C GLY A 22 -14.20 -26.86 -40.24
N LEU A 23 -13.67 -27.87 -39.53
CA LEU A 23 -12.56 -27.77 -38.59
C LEU A 23 -11.20 -27.82 -39.29
N SER A 24 -10.31 -26.84 -39.05
CA SER A 24 -8.86 -27.06 -38.81
C SER A 24 -8.20 -25.79 -38.23
N PRO A 25 -7.17 -25.90 -37.37
CA PRO A 25 -6.57 -24.75 -36.70
C PRO A 25 -5.48 -24.09 -37.56
N ILE A 26 -5.78 -22.95 -38.18
CA ILE A 26 -4.76 -22.04 -38.69
C ILE A 26 -4.48 -20.98 -37.62
N VAL A 27 -3.20 -20.81 -37.30
CA VAL A 27 -2.68 -19.96 -36.23
C VAL A 27 -3.09 -18.50 -36.42
N ALA A 28 -4.15 -18.08 -35.71
CA ALA A 28 -4.50 -16.68 -35.53
C ALA A 28 -3.68 -16.09 -34.36
N ARG A 29 -2.44 -15.69 -34.64
CA ARG A 29 -1.73 -14.73 -33.77
C ARG A 29 -2.47 -13.38 -33.88
N GLY A 30 -3.02 -12.88 -32.77
CA GLY A 30 -3.75 -11.61 -32.73
C GLY A 30 -5.05 -11.59 -31.92
N ALA A 31 -5.20 -12.45 -30.91
CA ALA A 31 -6.39 -12.50 -30.05
C ALA A 31 -6.06 -12.88 -28.58
N SER A 32 -4.93 -12.42 -28.05
CA SER A 32 -4.47 -12.66 -26.67
C SER A 32 -4.72 -11.51 -25.69
N ASP A 33 -5.02 -10.30 -26.19
CA ASP A 33 -4.71 -9.07 -25.44
C ASP A 33 -5.90 -8.48 -24.65
N TYR A 34 -7.02 -9.21 -24.54
CA TYR A 34 -8.23 -8.76 -23.82
C TYR A 34 -8.89 -9.84 -22.95
N ALA A 35 -8.08 -10.54 -22.15
CA ALA A 35 -8.50 -11.14 -20.87
C ALA A 35 -7.24 -11.70 -20.17
N GLY A 36 -6.54 -10.86 -19.40
CA GLY A 36 -5.50 -11.34 -18.49
C GLY A 36 -6.16 -12.15 -17.38
N THR A 37 -6.28 -13.47 -17.53
CA THR A 37 -6.70 -14.31 -16.40
C THR A 37 -5.67 -14.16 -15.29
N MET A 38 -6.07 -13.63 -14.14
CA MET A 38 -5.20 -13.44 -12.99
C MET A 38 -4.34 -14.68 -12.73
N SER A 39 -3.06 -14.47 -12.49
CA SER A 39 -2.16 -15.59 -12.19
C SER A 39 -2.54 -16.23 -10.86
N LEU A 40 -2.28 -17.53 -10.73
CA LEU A 40 -2.49 -18.24 -9.47
C LEU A 40 -1.72 -17.57 -8.32
N MET A 41 -0.54 -17.01 -8.60
CA MET A 41 0.25 -16.25 -7.64
C MET A 41 -0.47 -14.97 -7.18
N GLN A 42 -1.04 -14.17 -8.08
CA GLN A 42 -1.80 -12.98 -7.70
C GLN A 42 -2.99 -13.31 -6.78
N VAL A 43 -3.72 -14.41 -7.07
CA VAL A 43 -4.81 -14.88 -6.21
C VAL A 43 -4.28 -15.30 -4.83
N ILE A 44 -3.17 -16.04 -4.77
CA ILE A 44 -2.51 -16.42 -3.51
C ILE A 44 -2.05 -15.18 -2.72
N THR A 45 -1.47 -14.18 -3.38
CA THR A 45 -1.05 -12.91 -2.78
C THR A 45 -2.24 -12.18 -2.14
N ILE A 46 -3.35 -12.01 -2.87
CA ILE A 46 -4.57 -11.34 -2.35
C ILE A 46 -5.16 -12.10 -1.16
N VAL A 47 -5.22 -13.44 -1.22
CA VAL A 47 -5.67 -14.27 -0.10
C VAL A 47 -4.72 -14.13 1.10
N SER A 48 -3.41 -14.06 0.88
CA SER A 48 -2.39 -13.94 1.93
C SER A 48 -2.44 -12.57 2.63
N ILE A 49 -2.50 -11.47 1.87
CA ILE A 49 -2.69 -10.10 2.38
C ILE A 49 -3.99 -10.03 3.18
N THR A 50 -5.08 -10.57 2.65
CA THR A 50 -6.39 -10.58 3.32
C THR A 50 -6.36 -11.41 4.62
N ALA A 51 -5.69 -12.56 4.61
CA ALA A 51 -5.48 -13.39 5.79
C ALA A 51 -4.61 -12.70 6.85
N ALA A 52 -3.57 -11.96 6.46
CA ALA A 52 -2.76 -11.15 7.37
C ALA A 52 -3.60 -10.05 8.05
N VAL A 53 -4.43 -9.35 7.27
CA VAL A 53 -5.39 -8.35 7.78
C VAL A 53 -6.32 -8.94 8.84
N PHE A 54 -6.90 -10.10 8.55
CA PHE A 54 -7.76 -10.82 9.48
C PHE A 54 -7.02 -11.42 10.68
N THR A 55 -5.73 -11.78 10.54
CA THR A 55 -4.91 -12.28 11.64
C THR A 55 -4.65 -11.19 12.67
N VAL A 56 -4.32 -9.96 12.25
CA VAL A 56 -4.16 -8.82 13.16
C VAL A 56 -5.48 -8.48 13.87
N MET A 57 -6.60 -8.52 13.15
CA MET A 57 -7.93 -8.41 13.77
C MET A 57 -8.21 -9.56 14.77
N GLY A 58 -7.78 -10.79 14.47
CA GLY A 58 -7.86 -11.93 15.37
C GLY A 58 -7.05 -11.74 16.66
N ILE A 59 -5.85 -11.15 16.56
CA ILE A 59 -5.03 -10.76 17.72
C ILE A 59 -5.76 -9.71 18.57
N GLY A 60 -6.43 -8.73 17.94
CA GLY A 60 -7.27 -7.76 18.65
C GLY A 60 -8.44 -8.40 19.40
N ALA A 61 -9.11 -9.37 18.77
CA ALA A 61 -10.18 -10.16 19.38
C ALA A 61 -9.67 -11.01 20.57
N ALA A 62 -8.47 -11.61 20.43
CA ALA A 62 -7.82 -12.34 21.52
C ALA A 62 -7.41 -11.42 22.67
N ALA A 63 -6.86 -10.23 22.38
CA ALA A 63 -6.53 -9.24 23.41
C ALA A 63 -7.78 -8.76 24.18
N ARG A 64 -8.94 -8.71 23.53
CA ARG A 64 -10.23 -8.47 24.22
C ARG A 64 -10.66 -9.65 25.09
N SER A 65 -10.57 -10.88 24.57
CA SER A 65 -10.99 -12.09 25.31
C SER A 65 -10.09 -12.39 26.52
N LEU A 66 -8.82 -11.99 26.46
CA LEU A 66 -7.83 -12.05 27.54
C LEU A 66 -7.86 -10.81 28.47
N HIS A 67 -8.80 -9.88 28.25
CA HIS A 67 -8.96 -8.63 28.99
C HIS A 67 -7.76 -7.67 28.97
N TRP A 68 -6.81 -7.83 28.05
CA TRP A 68 -5.70 -6.89 27.84
C TRP A 68 -6.17 -5.56 27.26
N LEU A 69 -7.22 -5.62 26.43
CA LEU A 69 -7.87 -4.44 25.85
C LEU A 69 -9.28 -4.33 26.44
N SER A 70 -9.50 -3.35 27.33
CA SER A 70 -10.79 -3.13 28.00
C SER A 70 -11.72 -2.21 27.19
N ARG A 71 -13.03 -2.28 27.43
CA ARG A 71 -14.04 -1.49 26.67
C ARG A 71 -13.93 0.01 26.92
N GLU A 72 -13.42 0.38 28.08
CA GLU A 72 -13.17 1.75 28.50
C GLU A 72 -12.05 2.39 27.66
N ALA A 73 -11.09 1.58 27.18
CA ALA A 73 -10.01 2.03 26.32
C ALA A 73 -10.46 2.36 24.89
N ASP A 74 -11.50 1.68 24.37
CA ASP A 74 -11.97 1.80 22.98
C ASP A 74 -12.18 3.26 22.55
N ALA A 75 -12.90 4.04 23.37
CA ALA A 75 -13.23 5.43 23.08
C ALA A 75 -12.00 6.35 23.15
N GLY A 76 -10.98 5.99 23.92
CA GLY A 76 -9.69 6.69 23.98
C GLY A 76 -8.86 6.41 22.74
N ILE A 77 -8.67 5.13 22.41
CA ILE A 77 -7.89 4.66 21.26
C ILE A 77 -8.51 5.16 19.95
N LEU A 78 -9.84 5.09 19.81
CA LEU A 78 -10.54 5.61 18.62
C LEU A 78 -10.34 7.12 18.45
N LYS A 79 -10.43 7.90 19.55
CA LYS A 79 -10.18 9.35 19.50
C LYS A 79 -8.74 9.68 19.16
N LEU A 80 -7.76 8.99 19.74
CA LEU A 80 -6.34 9.15 19.41
C LEU A 80 -6.09 8.85 17.93
N SER A 81 -6.63 7.72 17.45
CA SER A 81 -6.46 7.27 16.07
C SER A 81 -7.08 8.24 15.07
N ILE A 82 -8.32 8.72 15.31
CA ILE A 82 -8.99 9.68 14.41
C ILE A 82 -8.37 11.08 14.50
N ARG A 83 -7.92 11.54 15.67
CA ARG A 83 -7.45 12.93 15.86
C ARG A 83 -5.95 13.15 15.66
N VAL A 84 -5.14 12.09 15.68
CA VAL A 84 -3.68 12.18 15.56
C VAL A 84 -3.16 11.22 14.51
N LEU A 85 -3.30 9.90 14.72
CA LEU A 85 -2.61 8.90 13.90
C LEU A 85 -3.09 8.93 12.43
N MET A 86 -4.40 8.99 12.20
CA MET A 86 -5.00 9.01 10.87
C MET A 86 -4.69 10.32 10.11
N PRO A 87 -4.77 11.53 10.71
CA PRO A 87 -4.18 12.74 10.14
C PRO A 87 -2.72 12.59 9.72
N CYS A 88 -1.83 12.08 10.59
CA CYS A 88 -0.43 11.88 10.26
C CYS A 88 -0.24 10.88 9.08
N PHE A 89 -1.00 9.78 9.09
CA PHE A 89 -0.99 8.77 8.04
C PHE A 89 -1.51 9.31 6.69
N ILE A 90 -2.61 10.07 6.69
CA ILE A 90 -3.12 10.76 5.51
C ILE A 90 -2.08 11.73 4.96
N PHE A 91 -1.49 12.58 5.81
CA PHE A 91 -0.52 13.58 5.39
C PHE A 91 0.66 12.92 4.64
N GLN A 92 1.22 11.87 5.23
CA GLN A 92 2.31 11.07 4.67
C GLN A 92 1.97 10.38 3.33
N LYS A 93 0.70 10.04 3.08
CA LYS A 93 0.29 9.32 1.86
C LYS A 93 -0.42 10.19 0.82
N VAL A 94 -0.71 11.45 1.13
CA VAL A 94 -1.36 12.41 0.22
C VAL A 94 -0.38 13.49 -0.24
N VAL A 95 0.48 14.03 0.63
CA VAL A 95 1.45 15.06 0.21
C VAL A 95 2.48 14.45 -0.74
N GLY A 96 2.72 15.11 -1.88
CA GLY A 96 3.65 14.65 -2.91
C GLY A 96 3.20 13.43 -3.72
N ASN A 97 1.99 12.92 -3.48
CA ASN A 97 1.47 11.73 -4.18
C ASN A 97 1.10 12.06 -5.64
N PRO A 98 1.78 11.48 -6.67
CA PRO A 98 1.57 11.84 -8.07
C PRO A 98 0.27 11.27 -8.67
N ALA A 99 -0.61 10.65 -7.88
CA ALA A 99 -1.98 10.37 -8.30
C ALA A 99 -2.79 11.65 -8.49
N PHE A 100 -2.47 12.73 -7.76
CA PHE A 100 -3.22 13.99 -7.77
C PHE A 100 -2.78 14.98 -8.87
N ASP A 101 -1.77 14.63 -9.67
CA ASP A 101 -1.45 15.36 -10.90
C ASP A 101 -2.57 15.21 -11.94
N GLU A 102 -3.33 14.11 -11.88
CA GLU A 102 -4.54 13.94 -12.68
C GLU A 102 -5.76 14.53 -11.95
N ALA A 103 -6.38 15.55 -12.54
CA ALA A 103 -7.55 16.21 -11.93
C ALA A 103 -8.72 15.25 -11.63
N SER A 104 -8.89 14.17 -12.41
CA SER A 104 -9.94 13.18 -12.21
C SER A 104 -9.84 12.52 -10.82
N ASN A 105 -8.62 12.25 -10.35
CA ASN A 105 -8.30 11.71 -9.02
C ASN A 105 -8.58 12.70 -7.88
N VAL A 106 -8.93 13.96 -8.17
CA VAL A 106 -9.34 14.95 -7.17
C VAL A 106 -10.86 15.01 -7.00
N TYR A 107 -11.64 15.07 -8.10
CA TYR A 107 -13.09 15.28 -8.01
C TYR A 107 -13.93 13.99 -8.12
N MET A 108 -13.49 12.96 -8.83
CA MET A 108 -14.28 11.73 -8.98
C MET A 108 -14.35 10.87 -7.69
N PRO A 109 -13.28 10.70 -6.89
CA PRO A 109 -13.33 9.82 -5.72
C PRO A 109 -14.37 10.24 -4.66
N PRO A 110 -14.50 11.52 -4.27
CA PRO A 110 -15.55 11.95 -3.33
C PRO A 110 -16.95 11.76 -3.91
N ILE A 111 -17.14 11.99 -5.22
CA ILE A 111 -18.42 11.75 -5.90
C ILE A 111 -18.76 10.26 -5.85
N TRP A 112 -17.79 9.39 -6.15
CA TRP A 112 -17.96 7.93 -6.07
C TRP A 112 -18.35 7.48 -4.65
N GLY A 113 -17.59 7.91 -3.62
CA GLY A 113 -17.86 7.54 -2.23
C GLY A 113 -19.24 8.00 -1.74
N TYR A 114 -19.63 9.22 -2.10
CA TYR A 114 -20.98 9.73 -1.79
C TYR A 114 -22.07 8.93 -2.50
N LEU A 115 -21.92 8.67 -3.81
CA LEU A 115 -22.89 7.91 -4.60
C LEU A 115 -22.99 6.45 -4.15
N ALA A 116 -21.89 5.81 -3.76
CA ALA A 116 -21.89 4.45 -3.23
C ALA A 116 -22.75 4.35 -1.95
N VAL A 117 -22.62 5.31 -1.03
CA VAL A 117 -23.49 5.40 0.16
C VAL A 117 -24.93 5.71 -0.23
N ALA A 118 -25.16 6.69 -1.11
CA ALA A 118 -26.49 7.12 -1.52
C ALA A 118 -27.30 5.99 -2.19
N VAL A 119 -26.68 5.32 -3.17
CA VAL A 119 -27.27 4.21 -3.92
C VAL A 119 -27.44 2.98 -3.04
N GLY A 120 -26.46 2.66 -2.19
CA GLY A 120 -26.56 1.55 -1.24
C GLY A 120 -27.71 1.73 -0.24
N CYS A 121 -27.83 2.92 0.35
CA CYS A 121 -28.95 3.30 1.20
C CYS A 121 -30.29 3.24 0.44
N LEU A 122 -30.37 3.78 -0.78
CA LEU A 122 -31.60 3.82 -1.57
C LEU A 122 -32.09 2.41 -1.94
N ILE A 123 -31.20 1.54 -2.42
CA ILE A 123 -31.53 0.16 -2.79
C ILE A 123 -32.02 -0.61 -1.56
N ALA A 124 -31.28 -0.54 -0.45
CA ALA A 124 -31.63 -1.24 0.78
C ALA A 124 -32.91 -0.71 1.42
N TYR A 125 -33.15 0.61 1.41
CA TYR A 125 -34.42 1.22 1.83
C TYR A 125 -35.59 0.72 0.98
N SER A 126 -35.43 0.73 -0.34
CA SER A 126 -36.47 0.30 -1.30
C SER A 126 -36.79 -1.18 -1.12
N PHE A 127 -35.77 -2.03 -0.95
CA PHE A 127 -35.92 -3.45 -0.66
C PHE A 127 -36.62 -3.71 0.67
N ALA A 128 -36.16 -3.09 1.77
CA ALA A 128 -36.73 -3.31 3.10
C ALA A 128 -38.18 -2.79 3.19
N ARG A 129 -38.46 -1.63 2.59
CA ARG A 129 -39.83 -1.08 2.50
C ARG A 129 -40.76 -1.90 1.61
N GLY A 130 -40.25 -2.43 0.49
CA GLY A 130 -41.04 -3.23 -0.46
C GLY A 130 -41.32 -4.66 0.02
N SER A 131 -40.40 -5.26 0.79
CA SER A 131 -40.59 -6.57 1.42
C SER A 131 -41.38 -6.48 2.73
N GLY A 132 -41.17 -5.41 3.51
CA GLY A 132 -41.90 -5.08 4.72
C GLY A 132 -41.90 -6.20 5.76
N ALA A 133 -43.02 -6.37 6.44
CA ALA A 133 -43.19 -7.40 7.48
C ALA A 133 -42.90 -8.84 7.02
N ARG A 134 -42.96 -9.15 5.72
CA ARG A 134 -42.63 -10.50 5.20
C ARG A 134 -41.20 -10.92 5.48
N LEU A 135 -40.27 -9.94 5.52
CA LEU A 135 -38.86 -10.15 5.85
C LEU A 135 -38.48 -9.47 7.18
N GLY A 136 -39.45 -9.27 8.08
CA GLY A 136 -39.21 -8.71 9.41
C GLY A 136 -38.98 -7.19 9.45
N PHE A 137 -39.16 -6.48 8.34
CA PHE A 137 -39.12 -5.01 8.26
C PHE A 137 -40.51 -4.42 8.52
N ASP A 138 -41.04 -4.69 9.71
CA ASP A 138 -42.37 -4.28 10.18
C ASP A 138 -42.42 -2.81 10.68
N THR A 139 -41.30 -2.24 11.11
CA THR A 139 -41.20 -0.85 11.57
C THR A 139 -40.29 0.00 10.69
N SER A 140 -40.55 1.32 10.66
CA SER A 140 -39.69 2.28 9.94
C SER A 140 -38.27 2.27 10.49
N ASP A 141 -38.10 2.07 11.79
CA ASP A 141 -36.80 2.00 12.47
C ASP A 141 -35.95 0.83 11.95
N LYS A 142 -36.54 -0.36 11.76
CA LYS A 142 -35.84 -1.50 11.14
C LYS A 142 -35.49 -1.23 9.69
N VAL A 143 -36.40 -0.63 8.91
CA VAL A 143 -36.15 -0.23 7.50
C VAL A 143 -34.99 0.76 7.41
N HIS A 144 -34.98 1.79 8.26
CA HIS A 144 -33.92 2.81 8.28
C HIS A 144 -32.58 2.22 8.73
N SER A 145 -32.56 1.47 9.84
CA SER A 145 -31.33 0.82 10.33
C SER A 145 -30.76 -0.17 9.32
N PHE A 146 -31.59 -0.96 8.65
CA PHE A 146 -31.14 -1.84 7.57
C PHE A 146 -30.56 -1.03 6.41
N ALA A 147 -31.26 0.00 5.93
CA ALA A 147 -30.80 0.83 4.82
C ALA A 147 -29.43 1.48 5.10
N ILE A 148 -29.28 2.08 6.29
CA ILE A 148 -28.04 2.73 6.76
C ILE A 148 -26.89 1.71 6.82
N CYS A 149 -27.12 0.51 7.34
CA CYS A 149 -26.05 -0.49 7.49
C CYS A 149 -25.62 -1.16 6.17
N ILE A 150 -26.50 -1.22 5.16
CA ILE A 150 -26.15 -1.72 3.82
C ILE A 150 -25.45 -0.63 2.99
N GLY A 151 -25.89 0.62 3.12
CA GLY A 151 -25.28 1.76 2.43
C GLY A 151 -23.92 2.18 2.98
N ILE A 152 -23.71 2.09 4.30
CA ILE A 152 -22.44 2.46 4.94
C ILE A 152 -21.60 1.20 5.19
N PHE A 153 -20.60 1.01 4.34
CA PHE A 153 -19.64 -0.09 4.36
C PHE A 153 -18.35 0.26 5.10
N ASN A 154 -17.50 -0.72 5.40
CA ASN A 154 -16.18 -0.46 5.96
C ASN A 154 -15.30 0.26 4.92
N TYR A 155 -15.23 1.59 4.97
CA TYR A 155 -14.52 2.42 3.99
C TYR A 155 -13.07 2.75 4.36
N GLY A 156 -12.75 2.73 5.65
CA GLY A 156 -11.41 3.03 6.15
C GLY A 156 -10.61 1.78 6.48
N PHE A 157 -10.96 1.12 7.58
CA PHE A 157 -9.99 0.33 8.32
C PHE A 157 -9.57 -1.02 7.71
N ILE A 158 -10.48 -1.68 6.97
CA ILE A 158 -10.13 -2.88 6.20
C ILE A 158 -9.60 -2.49 4.80
N PRO A 159 -10.17 -1.52 4.07
CA PRO A 159 -9.62 -1.08 2.78
C PRO A 159 -8.21 -0.51 2.82
N ILE A 160 -7.85 0.25 3.85
CA ILE A 160 -6.55 0.92 3.95
C ILE A 160 -5.37 -0.05 3.79
N PRO A 161 -5.22 -1.10 4.63
CA PRO A 161 -4.12 -2.05 4.45
C PRO A 161 -4.24 -2.82 3.13
N LEU A 162 -5.45 -3.22 2.71
CA LEU A 162 -5.64 -3.95 1.45
C LEU A 162 -5.21 -3.13 0.23
N ILE A 163 -5.53 -1.84 0.17
CA ILE A 163 -5.11 -0.96 -0.94
C ILE A 163 -3.60 -0.70 -0.87
N SER A 164 -3.06 -0.47 0.32
CA SER A 164 -1.62 -0.26 0.54
C SER A 164 -0.80 -1.43 0.00
N GLU A 165 -1.18 -2.67 0.35
CA GLU A 165 -0.44 -3.89 0.00
C GLU A 165 -0.70 -4.39 -1.43
N ILE A 166 -1.89 -4.15 -2.00
CA ILE A 166 -2.26 -4.65 -3.34
C ILE A 166 -1.95 -3.65 -4.45
N PHE A 167 -2.09 -2.34 -4.20
CA PHE A 167 -2.02 -1.30 -5.24
C PHE A 167 -1.10 -0.12 -4.90
N GLY A 168 -0.56 -0.07 -3.68
CA GLY A 168 0.41 0.94 -3.27
C GLY A 168 -0.16 2.34 -3.04
N GLU A 169 0.75 3.30 -2.93
CA GLU A 169 0.46 4.61 -2.34
C GLU A 169 -0.42 5.51 -3.23
N ARG A 170 -0.32 5.38 -4.57
CA ARG A 170 -1.16 6.12 -5.52
C ARG A 170 -2.65 5.86 -5.26
N ALA A 171 -3.03 4.58 -5.22
CA ALA A 171 -4.39 4.15 -4.91
C ALA A 171 -4.81 4.52 -3.48
N LEU A 172 -3.88 4.46 -2.52
CA LEU A 172 -4.13 4.80 -1.12
C LEU A 172 -4.43 6.29 -0.91
N GLY A 173 -3.76 7.19 -1.64
CA GLY A 173 -4.11 8.61 -1.66
C GLY A 173 -5.55 8.83 -2.14
N VAL A 174 -5.91 8.22 -3.26
CA VAL A 174 -7.24 8.31 -3.88
C VAL A 174 -8.33 7.71 -2.97
N LEU A 175 -8.02 6.66 -2.20
CA LEU A 175 -8.89 6.10 -1.15
C LEU A 175 -9.26 7.14 -0.08
N PHE A 176 -8.30 7.93 0.41
CA PHE A 176 -8.61 8.93 1.44
C PHE A 176 -9.58 9.99 0.93
N LEU A 177 -9.38 10.45 -0.31
CA LEU A 177 -10.26 11.43 -0.92
C LEU A 177 -11.65 10.85 -1.22
N HIS A 178 -11.73 9.57 -1.62
CA HIS A 178 -12.99 8.82 -1.67
C HIS A 178 -13.72 8.82 -0.32
N ASN A 179 -13.00 8.64 0.78
CA ASN A 179 -13.57 8.57 2.12
C ASN A 179 -14.20 9.90 2.58
N VAL A 180 -13.76 11.06 2.05
CA VAL A 180 -14.47 12.35 2.26
C VAL A 180 -15.88 12.31 1.67
N GLY A 181 -16.05 11.67 0.52
CA GLY A 181 -17.35 11.41 -0.10
C GLY A 181 -18.24 10.50 0.75
N VAL A 182 -17.65 9.44 1.31
CA VAL A 182 -18.36 8.52 2.22
C VAL A 182 -18.80 9.25 3.49
N GLU A 183 -17.93 10.03 4.14
CA GLU A 183 -18.28 10.88 5.29
C GLU A 183 -19.44 11.84 4.95
N LEU A 184 -19.39 12.50 3.79
CA LEU A 184 -20.49 13.35 3.33
C LEU A 184 -21.80 12.56 3.22
N GLY A 185 -21.77 11.36 2.64
CA GLY A 185 -22.92 10.47 2.53
C GLY A 185 -23.46 9.99 3.89
N ILE A 186 -22.57 9.68 4.83
CA ILE A 186 -22.92 9.31 6.22
C ILE A 186 -23.66 10.48 6.88
N TRP A 187 -23.06 11.67 6.92
CA TRP A 187 -23.59 12.81 7.68
C TRP A 187 -24.80 13.50 7.04
N THR A 188 -25.03 13.30 5.75
CA THR A 188 -26.22 13.81 5.05
C THR A 188 -27.32 12.76 4.91
N ILE A 189 -27.04 11.59 4.31
CA ILE A 189 -28.04 10.54 4.02
C ILE A 189 -28.20 9.58 5.20
N GLY A 190 -27.10 9.05 5.72
CA GLY A 190 -27.14 8.07 6.81
C GLY A 190 -27.80 8.62 8.07
N VAL A 191 -27.38 9.82 8.52
CA VAL A 191 -28.00 10.48 9.68
C VAL A 191 -29.43 10.91 9.39
N SER A 192 -29.76 11.44 8.21
CA SER A 192 -31.14 11.87 7.94
C SER A 192 -32.15 10.73 7.88
N LEU A 193 -31.72 9.53 7.46
CA LEU A 193 -32.52 8.31 7.58
C LEU A 193 -32.76 7.93 9.05
N ALA A 194 -31.76 8.09 9.93
CA ALA A 194 -31.92 7.80 11.36
C ALA A 194 -32.81 8.82 12.07
N SER A 195 -32.56 10.12 11.88
CA SER A 195 -33.23 11.22 12.58
C SER A 195 -34.47 11.80 11.88
N GLY A 196 -34.90 11.21 10.75
CA GLY A 196 -36.06 11.68 9.98
C GLY A 196 -35.85 13.03 9.24
N GLY A 197 -34.60 13.45 9.05
CA GLY A 197 -34.25 14.71 8.40
C GLY A 197 -32.81 15.17 8.70
N LEU A 198 -32.32 16.14 7.91
CA LEU A 198 -30.96 16.70 8.06
C LEU A 198 -30.79 17.40 9.41
N THR A 199 -29.73 17.01 10.15
CA THR A 199 -29.42 17.57 11.47
C THR A 199 -28.74 18.94 11.36
N LYS A 200 -29.04 19.84 12.30
CA LYS A 200 -28.44 21.18 12.34
C LYS A 200 -26.93 21.08 12.60
N GLY A 201 -26.13 21.55 11.65
CA GLY A 201 -24.67 21.55 11.77
C GLY A 201 -23.97 20.27 11.31
N TRP A 202 -24.64 19.39 10.55
CA TRP A 202 -24.06 18.17 9.96
C TRP A 202 -22.66 18.36 9.35
N TRP A 203 -22.41 19.50 8.71
CA TRP A 203 -21.14 19.86 8.06
C TRP A 203 -19.95 19.87 9.03
N LYS A 204 -20.17 20.13 10.33
CA LYS A 204 -19.13 20.09 11.35
C LYS A 204 -18.58 18.69 11.59
N ASN A 205 -19.37 17.66 11.31
CA ASN A 205 -18.96 16.26 11.47
C ASN A 205 -18.22 15.75 10.23
N VAL A 206 -18.56 16.29 9.04
CA VAL A 206 -17.81 16.06 7.79
C VAL A 206 -16.42 16.72 7.87
N LEU A 207 -16.32 17.92 8.43
CA LEU A 207 -15.05 18.61 8.73
C LEU A 207 -14.39 18.06 10.01
N ASN A 208 -14.13 16.75 10.02
CA ASN A 208 -13.33 16.08 11.03
C ASN A 208 -11.81 16.22 10.73
N PRO A 209 -10.90 15.88 11.68
CA PRO A 209 -9.46 16.06 11.46
C PRO A 209 -8.91 15.32 10.22
N PRO A 210 -9.27 14.05 9.94
CA PRO A 210 -8.92 13.39 8.68
C PRO A 210 -9.31 14.20 7.43
N SER A 211 -10.58 14.62 7.30
CA SER A 211 -11.05 15.43 6.17
C SER A 211 -10.30 16.75 6.03
N ILE A 212 -10.01 17.43 7.15
CA ILE A 212 -9.25 18.68 7.17
C ILE A 212 -7.81 18.44 6.69
N THR A 213 -7.16 17.36 7.12
CA THR A 213 -5.80 17.02 6.67
C THR A 213 -5.75 16.68 5.19
N ILE A 214 -6.76 16.00 4.64
CA ILE A 214 -6.87 15.76 3.19
C ILE A 214 -6.91 17.09 2.43
N VAL A 215 -7.77 18.04 2.86
CA VAL A 215 -7.86 19.36 2.22
C VAL A 215 -6.54 20.13 2.32
N ILE A 216 -5.87 20.13 3.47
CA ILE A 216 -4.56 20.78 3.64
C ILE A 216 -3.51 20.14 2.71
N SER A 217 -3.46 18.81 2.65
CA SER A 217 -2.48 18.08 1.83
C SER A 217 -2.70 18.32 0.33
N LEU A 218 -3.96 18.38 -0.12
CA LEU A 218 -4.29 18.73 -1.51
C LEU A 218 -3.95 20.20 -1.84
N VAL A 219 -4.11 21.13 -0.90
CA VAL A 219 -3.67 22.52 -1.07
C VAL A 219 -2.14 22.60 -1.18
N ILE A 220 -1.40 21.84 -0.37
CA ILE A 220 0.07 21.75 -0.47
C ILE A 220 0.48 21.22 -1.86
N ASN A 221 -0.15 20.15 -2.34
CA ASN A 221 0.13 19.61 -3.67
C ASN A 221 -0.21 20.60 -4.79
N GLY A 222 -1.41 21.18 -4.78
CA GLY A 222 -1.89 22.09 -5.82
C GLY A 222 -1.12 23.42 -5.91
N LEU A 223 -0.40 23.79 -4.84
CA LEU A 223 0.53 24.93 -4.83
C LEU A 223 1.99 24.53 -5.12
N GLY A 224 2.26 23.24 -5.36
CA GLY A 224 3.60 22.69 -5.56
C GLY A 224 4.47 22.67 -4.31
N TRP A 225 3.89 22.90 -3.12
CA TRP A 225 4.61 23.10 -1.85
C TRP A 225 5.04 21.80 -1.16
N ALA A 226 4.85 20.63 -1.77
CA ALA A 226 5.28 19.35 -1.19
C ALA A 226 6.79 19.35 -0.84
N HIS A 227 7.63 19.90 -1.71
CA HIS A 227 9.07 20.06 -1.49
C HIS A 227 9.45 21.11 -0.41
N LEU A 228 8.50 21.92 0.06
CA LEU A 228 8.70 22.91 1.13
C LEU A 228 8.32 22.37 2.51
N VAL A 229 7.78 21.15 2.60
CA VAL A 229 7.47 20.51 3.88
C VAL A 229 8.78 20.19 4.60
N PRO A 230 9.04 20.73 5.80
CA PRO A 230 10.30 20.49 6.49
C PRO A 230 10.43 19.01 6.88
N GLU A 231 11.62 18.45 6.71
CA GLU A 231 11.92 17.04 6.98
C GLU A 231 11.49 16.59 8.41
N PHE A 232 11.69 17.43 9.41
CA PHE A 232 11.21 17.21 10.79
C PHE A 232 9.69 16.95 10.90
N VAL A 233 8.88 17.61 10.07
CA VAL A 233 7.42 17.38 10.00
C VAL A 233 7.15 16.02 9.35
N SER A 234 7.89 15.66 8.30
CA SER A 234 7.82 14.34 7.68
C SER A 234 8.13 13.24 8.70
N GLN A 235 9.26 13.34 9.41
CA GLN A 235 9.68 12.34 10.40
C GLN A 235 8.66 12.15 11.53
N ILE A 236 8.15 13.23 12.14
CA ILE A 236 7.12 13.12 13.18
C ILE A 236 5.83 12.49 12.65
N THR A 237 5.38 12.91 11.47
CA THR A 237 4.16 12.35 10.88
C THR A 237 4.37 10.89 10.47
N GLY A 238 5.54 10.49 9.97
CA GLY A 238 5.92 9.10 9.67
C GLY A 238 5.91 8.17 10.90
N ILE A 239 6.50 8.61 12.01
CA ILE A 239 6.51 7.84 13.27
C ILE A 239 5.08 7.62 13.80
N LEU A 240 4.21 8.64 13.72
CA LEU A 240 2.81 8.50 14.16
C LEU A 240 1.94 7.74 13.14
N ALA A 241 2.28 7.83 11.85
CA ALA A 241 1.63 7.15 10.75
C ALA A 241 1.80 5.62 10.81
N SER A 242 2.99 5.13 11.15
CA SER A 242 3.26 3.68 11.24
C SER A 242 2.38 2.95 12.27
N ALA A 243 1.99 3.64 13.35
CA ALA A 243 1.08 3.11 14.36
C ALA A 243 -0.40 3.10 13.94
N ALA A 244 -0.79 3.86 12.90
CA ALA A 244 -2.20 4.10 12.57
C ALA A 244 -2.96 2.83 12.15
N ILE A 245 -2.35 2.01 11.28
CA ILE A 245 -2.96 0.76 10.80
C ILE A 245 -3.05 -0.29 11.92
N PRO A 246 -1.95 -0.70 12.61
CA PRO A 246 -2.01 -1.76 13.62
C PRO A 246 -2.96 -1.44 14.78
N VAL A 247 -2.93 -0.21 15.31
CA VAL A 247 -3.79 0.21 16.43
C VAL A 247 -5.27 0.12 16.07
N MET A 248 -5.64 0.56 14.86
CA MET A 248 -7.03 0.49 14.39
C MET A 248 -7.48 -0.96 14.19
N MET A 249 -6.65 -1.82 13.60
CA MET A 249 -7.00 -3.22 13.33
C MET A 249 -7.19 -4.03 14.61
N LEU A 250 -6.33 -3.81 15.61
CA LEU A 250 -6.48 -4.41 16.94
C LEU A 250 -7.78 -3.94 17.62
N LEU A 251 -8.08 -2.64 17.58
CA LEU A 251 -9.32 -2.09 18.12
C LEU A 251 -10.57 -2.70 17.46
N ILE A 252 -10.56 -2.86 16.13
CA ILE A 252 -11.70 -3.45 15.41
C ILE A 252 -11.87 -4.90 15.79
N GLY A 253 -10.78 -5.67 15.85
CA GLY A 253 -10.78 -7.04 16.36
C GLY A 253 -11.45 -7.16 17.73
N ALA A 254 -11.09 -6.27 18.66
CA ALA A 254 -11.69 -6.21 19.99
C ALA A 254 -13.19 -5.86 19.96
N THR A 255 -13.59 -4.84 19.20
CA THR A 255 -15.02 -4.49 19.05
C THR A 255 -15.82 -5.57 18.31
N PHE A 256 -15.17 -6.38 17.47
CA PHE A 256 -15.80 -7.49 16.75
C PHE A 256 -16.07 -8.68 17.68
N PHE A 257 -15.12 -8.98 18.58
CA PHE A 257 -15.33 -9.95 19.66
C PHE A 257 -16.56 -9.58 20.53
N ASP A 258 -16.70 -8.30 20.90
CA ASP A 258 -17.89 -7.83 21.63
C ASP A 258 -19.19 -8.04 20.85
N GLN A 259 -19.18 -7.81 19.53
CA GLN A 259 -20.36 -7.93 18.68
C GLN A 259 -20.81 -9.39 18.47
N ILE A 260 -19.88 -10.33 18.33
CA ILE A 260 -20.23 -11.76 18.15
C ILE A 260 -20.55 -12.43 19.48
N PHE A 261 -19.69 -12.28 20.49
CA PHE A 261 -19.73 -13.13 21.70
C PHE A 261 -20.43 -12.49 22.90
N GLN A 262 -20.67 -11.18 22.89
CA GLN A 262 -21.21 -10.45 24.04
C GLN A 262 -22.42 -9.58 23.72
N ALA A 263 -22.98 -9.68 22.51
CA ALA A 263 -24.16 -8.94 22.12
C ALA A 263 -25.44 -9.76 22.40
N ASN A 264 -26.29 -9.25 23.28
CA ASN A 264 -27.58 -9.87 23.60
C ASN A 264 -28.58 -9.68 22.44
N VAL A 265 -28.64 -10.64 21.50
CA VAL A 265 -29.59 -10.64 20.37
C VAL A 265 -30.83 -11.51 20.63
N ASP A 266 -30.76 -12.39 21.64
CA ASP A 266 -31.71 -13.51 21.85
C ASP A 266 -33.11 -13.10 22.35
N GLN A 267 -33.30 -11.85 22.78
CA GLN A 267 -34.54 -11.36 23.39
C GLN A 267 -35.48 -10.67 22.37
N ASP A 268 -35.58 -11.19 21.16
CA ASP A 268 -36.45 -10.69 20.09
C ASP A 268 -37.30 -11.84 19.51
N PRO A 269 -38.64 -11.77 19.58
CA PRO A 269 -39.52 -12.82 19.03
C PRO A 269 -39.59 -12.81 17.49
N SER A 270 -39.04 -11.81 16.81
CA SER A 270 -38.98 -11.78 15.34
C SER A 270 -37.82 -12.63 14.80
N SER A 271 -38.09 -13.42 13.75
CA SER A 271 -37.07 -14.28 13.13
C SER A 271 -35.90 -13.43 12.63
N PRO A 272 -34.64 -13.71 13.03
CA PRO A 272 -33.49 -12.89 12.67
C PRO A 272 -32.95 -13.20 11.27
N TRP A 273 -33.27 -14.38 10.73
CA TRP A 273 -32.79 -14.90 9.44
C TRP A 273 -33.03 -13.99 8.22
N PRO A 274 -34.22 -13.38 8.04
CA PRO A 274 -34.45 -12.47 6.92
C PRO A 274 -33.47 -11.29 6.87
N ALA A 275 -33.13 -10.70 8.02
CA ALA A 275 -32.17 -9.59 8.09
C ALA A 275 -30.75 -10.06 7.76
N TYR A 276 -30.32 -11.22 8.28
CA TYR A 276 -29.02 -11.82 7.97
C TYR A 276 -28.86 -12.18 6.48
N VAL A 277 -29.84 -12.89 5.90
CA VAL A 277 -29.77 -13.32 4.50
C VAL A 277 -29.88 -12.14 3.55
N SER A 278 -30.81 -11.21 3.79
CA SER A 278 -30.96 -10.01 2.96
C SER A 278 -29.73 -9.11 3.03
N SER A 279 -29.05 -9.04 4.17
CA SER A 279 -27.84 -8.22 4.29
C SER A 279 -26.68 -8.78 3.47
N VAL A 280 -26.45 -10.09 3.54
CA VAL A 280 -25.44 -10.78 2.73
C VAL A 280 -25.76 -10.64 1.23
N LEU A 281 -27.01 -10.89 0.82
CA LEU A 281 -27.41 -10.79 -0.60
C LEU A 281 -27.29 -9.37 -1.16
N LEU A 282 -27.62 -8.33 -0.39
CA LEU A 282 -27.49 -6.96 -0.88
C LEU A 282 -26.05 -6.44 -0.78
N ARG A 283 -25.40 -6.57 0.38
CA ARG A 283 -24.08 -5.96 0.64
C ARG A 283 -22.90 -6.75 0.07
N LEU A 284 -23.00 -8.07 -0.01
CA LEU A 284 -21.91 -8.95 -0.45
C LEU A 284 -22.17 -9.66 -1.79
N LEU A 285 -23.25 -9.34 -2.49
CA LEU A 285 -23.52 -9.84 -3.85
C LEU A 285 -24.05 -8.74 -4.78
N ALA A 286 -25.20 -8.13 -4.48
CA ALA A 286 -25.83 -7.17 -5.39
C ALA A 286 -25.04 -5.84 -5.54
N LEU A 287 -24.63 -5.22 -4.43
CA LEU A 287 -23.86 -3.97 -4.46
C LEU A 287 -22.44 -4.14 -5.03
N PRO A 288 -21.66 -5.19 -4.73
CA PRO A 288 -20.37 -5.44 -5.39
C PRO A 288 -20.50 -5.51 -6.91
N ILE A 289 -21.47 -6.29 -7.43
CA ILE A 289 -21.75 -6.39 -8.87
C ILE A 289 -22.07 -5.00 -9.45
N LEU A 290 -22.97 -4.25 -8.80
CA LEU A 290 -23.38 -2.92 -9.26
C LEU A 290 -22.20 -1.94 -9.32
N PHE A 291 -21.37 -1.91 -8.29
CA PHE A 291 -20.23 -0.99 -8.19
C PHE A 291 -19.10 -1.37 -9.17
N LEU A 292 -18.81 -2.66 -9.36
CA LEU A 292 -17.84 -3.12 -10.36
C LEU A 292 -18.32 -2.85 -11.79
N LEU A 293 -19.60 -3.09 -12.10
CA LEU A 293 -20.17 -2.75 -13.41
C LEU A 293 -20.14 -1.23 -13.67
N ALA A 294 -20.45 -0.41 -12.66
CA ALA A 294 -20.33 1.04 -12.78
C ALA A 294 -18.86 1.48 -13.02
N ALA A 295 -17.89 0.86 -12.35
CA ALA A 295 -16.46 1.17 -12.50
C ALA A 295 -15.88 0.70 -13.85
N MET A 296 -16.47 -0.34 -14.44
CA MET A 296 -16.14 -0.83 -15.78
C MET A 296 -16.65 0.11 -16.88
N TRP A 297 -17.84 0.72 -16.69
CA TRP A 297 -18.49 1.54 -17.72
C TRP A 297 -18.20 3.05 -17.62
N LEU A 298 -17.86 3.56 -16.43
CA LEU A 298 -17.56 4.98 -16.24
C LEU A 298 -16.10 5.30 -16.60
N PRO A 299 -15.83 6.47 -17.23
CA PRO A 299 -14.48 6.93 -17.53
C PRO A 299 -13.82 7.48 -16.25
N ILE A 300 -13.40 6.57 -15.38
CA ILE A 300 -12.64 6.86 -14.15
C ILE A 300 -11.18 6.39 -14.29
N SER A 301 -10.30 7.05 -13.53
CA SER A 301 -8.87 6.74 -13.42
C SER A 301 -8.60 5.31 -12.95
N VAL A 302 -7.37 4.85 -13.19
CA VAL A 302 -6.91 3.52 -12.74
C VAL A 302 -6.96 3.44 -11.21
N GLU A 303 -6.50 4.49 -10.51
CA GLU A 303 -6.52 4.53 -9.04
C GLU A 303 -7.96 4.47 -8.48
N LEU A 304 -8.93 5.14 -9.11
CA LEU A 304 -10.31 5.05 -8.65
C LEU A 304 -10.96 3.69 -8.97
N LYS A 305 -10.54 3.00 -10.04
CA LYS A 305 -10.94 1.61 -10.30
C LYS A 305 -10.39 0.66 -9.24
N GLN A 306 -9.13 0.84 -8.83
CA GLN A 306 -8.50 0.08 -7.73
C GLN A 306 -9.25 0.30 -6.41
N VAL A 307 -9.56 1.56 -6.06
CA VAL A 307 -10.38 1.89 -4.89
C VAL A 307 -11.77 1.25 -4.99
N ALA A 308 -12.44 1.34 -6.15
CA ALA A 308 -13.75 0.74 -6.36
C ALA A 308 -13.74 -0.79 -6.21
N ALA A 309 -12.70 -1.47 -6.69
CA ALA A 309 -12.54 -2.92 -6.56
C ALA A 309 -12.48 -3.36 -5.09
N ILE A 310 -11.68 -2.68 -4.26
CA ILE A 310 -11.59 -3.01 -2.83
C ILE A 310 -12.88 -2.62 -2.09
N GLN A 311 -13.43 -1.42 -2.34
CA GLN A 311 -14.63 -0.93 -1.65
C GLN A 311 -15.90 -1.72 -2.00
N ALA A 312 -15.99 -2.28 -3.20
CA ALA A 312 -17.05 -3.21 -3.59
C ALA A 312 -17.05 -4.45 -2.70
N ALA A 313 -15.88 -4.99 -2.36
CA ALA A 313 -15.73 -6.20 -1.53
C ALA A 313 -16.11 -6.01 -0.05
N MET A 314 -16.26 -4.77 0.44
CA MET A 314 -16.33 -4.49 1.87
C MET A 314 -17.67 -4.83 2.54
N PRO A 315 -17.66 -5.36 3.78
CA PRO A 315 -18.86 -5.59 4.58
C PRO A 315 -19.44 -4.27 5.13
N ALA A 316 -20.55 -4.35 5.86
CA ALA A 316 -21.11 -3.19 6.56
C ALA A 316 -20.12 -2.61 7.59
N ALA A 317 -20.15 -1.29 7.79
CA ALA A 317 -19.38 -0.66 8.86
C ALA A 317 -19.99 -0.96 10.25
N VAL A 318 -19.15 -0.92 11.28
CA VAL A 318 -19.59 -0.96 12.69
C VAL A 318 -20.27 0.35 13.13
N PHE A 319 -19.84 1.49 12.57
CA PHE A 319 -20.32 2.83 12.96
C PHE A 319 -21.86 3.03 12.91
N PRO A 320 -22.61 2.54 11.90
CA PRO A 320 -24.07 2.47 11.90
C PRO A 320 -24.75 1.94 13.16
N ILE A 321 -24.12 1.03 13.93
CA ILE A 321 -24.67 0.53 15.21
C ILE A 321 -24.68 1.66 16.25
N VAL A 322 -23.67 2.52 16.26
CA VAL A 322 -23.62 3.71 17.15
C VAL A 322 -24.61 4.76 16.66
N LEU A 323 -24.69 4.97 15.34
CA LEU A 323 -25.58 5.95 14.74
C LEU A 323 -27.05 5.67 15.08
N THR A 324 -27.50 4.43 14.89
CA THR A 324 -28.87 4.01 15.16
C THR A 324 -29.23 4.05 16.65
N LYS A 325 -28.26 3.79 17.54
CA LYS A 325 -28.43 3.97 19.00
C LYS A 325 -28.56 5.44 19.42
N HIS A 326 -27.97 6.38 18.69
CA HIS A 326 -27.90 7.79 19.11
C HIS A 326 -28.94 8.70 18.42
N TYR A 327 -29.24 8.45 17.15
CA TYR A 327 -30.12 9.29 16.34
C TYR A 327 -31.51 8.71 16.09
N GLY A 328 -31.75 7.43 16.42
CA GLY A 328 -32.98 6.70 16.16
C GLY A 328 -32.76 5.49 15.23
N GLY A 329 -33.62 4.48 15.37
CA GLY A 329 -33.55 3.21 14.62
C GLY A 329 -33.45 1.97 15.51
N ASP A 330 -33.53 0.79 14.89
CA ASP A 330 -33.35 -0.50 15.56
C ASP A 330 -31.88 -0.96 15.55
N ALA A 331 -31.21 -0.76 16.69
CA ALA A 331 -29.84 -1.19 16.92
C ALA A 331 -29.64 -2.72 16.80
N ARG A 332 -30.70 -3.54 16.96
CA ARG A 332 -30.60 -5.00 16.79
C ARG A 332 -30.46 -5.37 15.32
N THR A 333 -31.28 -4.78 14.45
CA THR A 333 -31.16 -4.93 12.99
C THR A 333 -29.80 -4.45 12.49
N ALA A 334 -29.30 -3.31 13.00
CA ALA A 334 -27.96 -2.83 12.67
C ALA A 334 -26.87 -3.86 13.03
N LEU A 335 -26.88 -4.36 14.26
CA LEU A 335 -25.97 -5.40 14.72
C LEU A 335 -26.08 -6.69 13.88
N ARG A 336 -27.30 -7.14 13.54
CA ARG A 336 -27.52 -8.33 12.71
C ARG A 336 -26.86 -8.18 11.33
N VAL A 337 -27.01 -7.02 10.69
CA VAL A 337 -26.39 -6.72 9.40
C VAL A 337 -24.87 -6.77 9.49
N VAL A 338 -24.27 -6.14 10.50
CA VAL A 338 -22.81 -6.08 10.66
C VAL A 338 -22.21 -7.45 10.96
N ILE A 339 -22.80 -8.25 11.85
CA ILE A 339 -22.32 -9.60 12.16
C ILE A 339 -22.33 -10.47 10.88
N ALA A 340 -23.48 -10.58 10.21
CA ALA A 340 -23.58 -11.46 9.04
C ALA A 340 -22.68 -11.03 7.88
N THR A 341 -22.63 -9.73 7.57
CA THR A 341 -21.78 -9.24 6.48
C THR A 341 -20.29 -9.35 6.81
N THR A 342 -19.89 -9.19 8.08
CA THR A 342 -18.47 -9.36 8.44
C THR A 342 -18.06 -10.83 8.46
N VAL A 343 -18.88 -11.73 9.04
CA VAL A 343 -18.58 -13.18 9.09
C VAL A 343 -18.49 -13.80 7.70
N VAL A 344 -19.45 -13.49 6.81
CA VAL A 344 -19.38 -13.95 5.41
C VAL A 344 -18.29 -13.19 4.63
N GLY A 345 -18.02 -11.95 5.03
CA GLY A 345 -16.94 -11.09 4.51
C GLY A 345 -15.56 -11.74 4.52
N PHE A 346 -15.23 -12.55 5.53
CA PHE A 346 -13.95 -13.28 5.59
C PHE A 346 -13.69 -14.13 4.33
N VAL A 347 -14.75 -14.70 3.74
CA VAL A 347 -14.65 -15.53 2.53
C VAL A 347 -14.90 -14.69 1.27
N THR A 348 -15.84 -13.73 1.30
CA THR A 348 -16.19 -12.98 0.09
C THR A 348 -15.23 -11.85 -0.26
N ILE A 349 -14.48 -11.29 0.70
CA ILE A 349 -13.51 -10.21 0.43
C ILE A 349 -12.46 -10.62 -0.61
N PRO A 350 -11.66 -11.70 -0.43
CA PRO A 350 -10.61 -12.02 -1.39
C PRO A 350 -11.17 -12.46 -2.76
N LEU A 351 -12.36 -13.07 -2.76
CA LEU A 351 -13.08 -13.43 -4.00
C LEU A 351 -13.52 -12.19 -4.78
N TRP A 352 -14.11 -11.17 -4.13
CA TRP A 352 -14.53 -9.94 -4.79
C TRP A 352 -13.37 -9.06 -5.22
N ILE A 353 -12.27 -9.04 -4.45
CA ILE A 353 -11.05 -8.32 -4.85
C ILE A 353 -10.48 -8.95 -6.12
N SER A 354 -10.31 -10.27 -6.15
CA SER A 354 -9.82 -10.98 -7.34
C SER A 354 -10.76 -10.78 -8.55
N THR A 355 -12.08 -10.92 -8.32
CA THR A 355 -13.08 -10.68 -9.38
C THR A 355 -13.03 -9.23 -9.90
N GLY A 356 -12.91 -8.26 -9.00
CA GLY A 356 -12.84 -6.83 -9.34
C GLY A 356 -11.58 -6.46 -10.10
N ILE A 357 -10.43 -7.03 -9.74
CA ILE A 357 -9.17 -6.88 -10.48
C ILE A 357 -9.33 -7.38 -11.91
N SER A 358 -9.86 -8.60 -12.08
CA SER A 358 -10.02 -9.21 -13.40
C SER A 358 -11.11 -8.54 -14.26
N TRP A 359 -12.20 -8.07 -13.65
CA TRP A 359 -13.26 -7.36 -14.39
C TRP A 359 -12.87 -5.95 -14.81
N LEU A 360 -11.96 -5.30 -14.08
CA LEU A 360 -11.55 -3.92 -14.35
C LEU A 360 -10.23 -3.81 -15.15
N GLY A 361 -9.57 -4.95 -15.45
CA GLY A 361 -8.31 -5.00 -16.18
C GLY A 361 -7.14 -4.44 -15.37
N LEU A 362 -7.08 -4.76 -14.07
CA LEU A 362 -6.12 -4.21 -13.11
C LEU A 362 -4.95 -5.15 -12.81
N GLU A 363 -4.81 -6.27 -13.53
CA GLU A 363 -3.85 -7.34 -13.24
C GLU A 363 -2.41 -6.84 -13.23
N ASN A 364 -2.05 -5.99 -14.20
CA ASN A 364 -0.72 -5.37 -14.31
C ASN A 364 -0.47 -4.24 -13.29
N THR A 365 -1.45 -3.94 -12.43
CA THR A 365 -1.39 -2.90 -11.40
C THR A 365 -1.40 -3.47 -9.99
N VAL A 366 -1.68 -4.77 -9.85
CA VAL A 366 -1.43 -5.50 -8.61
C VAL A 366 0.07 -5.46 -8.39
N LEU A 367 0.51 -4.90 -7.27
CA LEU A 367 1.90 -4.94 -6.87
C LEU A 367 2.34 -6.41 -6.89
N GLU A 368 3.37 -6.69 -7.67
CA GLU A 368 4.12 -7.90 -7.46
C GLU A 368 4.70 -7.79 -6.05
N GLN A 369 4.02 -8.43 -5.10
CA GLN A 369 4.76 -9.17 -4.11
C GLN A 369 5.55 -10.22 -4.89
N THR A 370 6.71 -9.81 -5.42
CA THR A 370 7.92 -10.56 -5.14
C THR A 370 7.74 -11.03 -3.70
N PRO A 371 7.80 -12.34 -3.42
CA PRO A 371 8.09 -12.73 -2.07
C PRO A 371 9.21 -11.80 -1.59
N LYS A 372 9.22 -11.41 -0.31
CA LYS A 372 10.53 -11.33 0.31
C LYS A 372 11.10 -12.73 0.09
N GLU A 373 11.90 -12.89 -0.97
CA GLU A 373 12.78 -14.04 -1.10
C GLU A 373 13.43 -14.10 0.26
N ALA A 374 13.16 -15.18 0.99
CA ALA A 374 13.61 -15.29 2.37
C ALA A 374 15.11 -15.02 2.31
N THR A 375 15.52 -13.83 2.77
CA THR A 375 16.72 -13.15 2.27
C THR A 375 17.82 -14.15 2.35
N VAL A 376 18.32 -14.61 1.19
CA VAL A 376 19.14 -15.82 1.14
C VAL A 376 20.34 -15.51 2.02
N GLY A 377 20.33 -16.08 3.23
CA GLY A 377 21.11 -15.56 4.33
C GLY A 377 22.56 -15.41 3.90
N PRO A 378 23.22 -14.28 4.25
CA PRO A 378 24.44 -13.87 3.58
C PRO A 378 25.42 -15.04 3.49
N LYS A 379 25.85 -15.33 2.27
CA LYS A 379 26.60 -16.57 2.02
C LYS A 379 28.02 -16.37 2.53
N LEU A 380 28.47 -17.28 3.38
CA LEU A 380 29.88 -17.30 3.78
C LEU A 380 30.71 -17.81 2.59
N GLU A 381 31.43 -16.90 1.95
CA GLU A 381 32.22 -17.16 0.75
C GLU A 381 33.71 -16.86 1.01
N PRO A 382 34.64 -17.77 0.67
CA PRO A 382 36.07 -17.51 0.78
C PRO A 382 36.52 -16.60 -0.37
N VAL A 383 37.08 -15.44 -0.03
CA VAL A 383 37.61 -14.48 -1.00
C VAL A 383 39.13 -14.61 -1.07
N GLU A 384 39.66 -14.69 -2.29
CA GLU A 384 41.10 -14.69 -2.54
C GLU A 384 41.69 -13.27 -2.54
N ALA A 385 42.94 -13.13 -2.08
CA ALA A 385 43.56 -11.83 -1.92
C ALA A 385 43.68 -11.07 -3.26
N MET A 386 43.26 -9.80 -3.28
CA MET A 386 43.27 -8.97 -4.49
C MET A 386 43.79 -7.56 -4.23
N ARG A 387 44.32 -6.91 -5.27
CA ARG A 387 44.75 -5.51 -5.26
C ARG A 387 43.73 -4.67 -6.03
N VAL A 388 43.28 -3.57 -5.44
CA VAL A 388 42.39 -2.60 -6.09
C VAL A 388 43.14 -1.28 -6.22
N ALA A 389 43.07 -0.66 -7.41
CA ALA A 389 43.69 0.63 -7.72
C ALA A 389 42.61 1.64 -8.15
N GLY A 390 42.75 2.90 -7.72
CA GLY A 390 41.74 3.92 -7.97
C GLY A 390 42.02 5.22 -7.22
N ILE A 391 40.98 5.89 -6.74
CA ILE A 391 41.09 7.09 -5.88
C ILE A 391 40.30 6.91 -4.60
N SER A 392 40.79 7.51 -3.50
CA SER A 392 40.19 7.35 -2.17
C SER A 392 39.84 8.65 -1.46
N VAL A 393 38.96 8.55 -0.46
CA VAL A 393 38.70 9.62 0.52
C VAL A 393 38.50 9.01 1.91
N ARG A 394 38.93 9.74 2.96
CA ARG A 394 38.72 9.33 4.35
C ARG A 394 37.55 10.08 4.97
N THR A 395 36.52 9.35 5.40
CA THR A 395 35.24 9.91 5.87
C THR A 395 34.69 9.16 7.10
N THR A 396 33.45 9.45 7.50
CA THR A 396 32.69 8.75 8.55
C THR A 396 31.23 8.57 8.11
N ASN A 397 30.56 7.52 8.58
CA ASN A 397 29.13 7.29 8.30
C ASN A 397 28.27 8.53 8.61
N ARG A 398 28.54 9.24 9.71
CA ARG A 398 27.84 10.48 10.08
C ARG A 398 27.95 11.60 9.04
N LYS A 399 29.04 11.68 8.26
CA LYS A 399 29.18 12.66 7.17
C LYS A 399 28.43 12.23 5.92
N GLU A 400 28.46 10.93 5.60
CA GLU A 400 27.80 10.36 4.42
C GLU A 400 26.27 10.41 4.51
N MET A 401 25.70 10.37 5.72
CA MET A 401 24.26 10.59 5.94
C MET A 401 23.79 12.03 5.69
N GLY A 402 24.70 13.01 5.54
CA GLY A 402 24.34 14.42 5.35
C GLY A 402 24.36 14.82 3.86
N PRO A 403 23.27 15.37 3.31
CA PRO A 403 23.14 15.59 1.85
C PRO A 403 24.16 16.57 1.26
N GLU A 404 24.71 17.48 2.08
CA GLU A 404 25.77 18.42 1.68
C GLU A 404 27.17 18.03 2.19
N THR A 405 27.28 16.98 3.02
CA THR A 405 28.54 16.58 3.67
C THR A 405 29.12 15.26 3.17
N GLY A 406 28.33 14.45 2.45
CA GLY A 406 28.79 13.18 1.90
C GLY A 406 29.97 13.33 0.94
N GLN A 407 31.02 12.58 1.19
CA GLN A 407 32.23 12.55 0.38
C GLN A 407 32.17 11.46 -0.69
N ILE A 408 31.38 10.39 -0.50
CA ILE A 408 31.24 9.29 -1.45
C ILE A 408 30.67 9.77 -2.80
N PRO A 409 29.56 10.55 -2.86
CA PRO A 409 29.05 11.04 -4.14
C PRO A 409 30.06 11.95 -4.86
N LEU A 410 30.83 12.76 -4.12
CA LEU A 410 31.89 13.61 -4.67
C LEU A 410 33.08 12.79 -5.18
N LEU A 411 33.42 11.67 -4.51
CA LEU A 411 34.45 10.74 -4.96
C LEU A 411 34.07 10.10 -6.30
N TYR A 412 32.83 9.63 -6.44
CA TYR A 412 32.33 9.09 -7.72
C TYR A 412 32.29 10.15 -8.83
N GLN A 413 31.79 11.36 -8.55
CA GLN A 413 31.84 12.47 -9.52
C GLN A 413 33.28 12.79 -9.97
N LYS A 414 34.24 12.79 -9.04
CA LYS A 414 35.66 12.98 -9.35
C LYS A 414 36.24 11.81 -10.15
N TYR A 415 35.86 10.58 -9.83
CA TYR A 415 36.30 9.37 -10.53
C TYR A 415 35.96 9.43 -12.03
N ASP A 416 34.71 9.76 -12.33
CA ASP A 416 34.23 9.84 -13.71
C ASP A 416 34.77 11.12 -14.43
N ALA A 417 34.84 12.26 -13.72
CA ALA A 417 35.34 13.52 -14.30
C ALA A 417 36.84 13.50 -14.65
N ASP A 418 37.68 12.93 -13.77
CA ASP A 418 39.12 12.78 -13.99
C ASP A 418 39.47 11.56 -14.88
N GLN A 419 38.46 10.82 -15.35
CA GLN A 419 38.59 9.65 -16.23
C GLN A 419 39.52 8.56 -15.66
N ILE A 420 39.40 8.31 -14.35
CA ILE A 420 40.32 7.43 -13.58
C ILE A 420 40.43 6.02 -14.19
N ASP A 421 39.37 5.50 -14.80
CA ASP A 421 39.37 4.23 -15.54
C ASP A 421 40.51 4.12 -16.58
N GLN A 422 40.93 5.22 -17.21
CA GLN A 422 42.02 5.24 -18.20
C GLN A 422 43.41 5.16 -17.56
N LEU A 423 43.54 5.48 -16.28
CA LEU A 423 44.80 5.46 -15.52
C LEU A 423 45.05 4.10 -14.86
N ILE A 424 44.03 3.25 -14.73
CA ILE A 424 44.15 1.94 -14.06
C ILE A 424 44.86 0.94 -14.98
N PRO A 425 46.02 0.38 -14.57
CA PRO A 425 46.80 -0.50 -15.43
C PRO A 425 46.18 -1.90 -15.53
N SER A 426 45.79 -2.29 -16.75
CA SER A 426 45.33 -3.64 -17.11
C SER A 426 44.31 -4.27 -16.14
N PRO A 427 43.09 -3.69 -15.96
CA PRO A 427 42.10 -4.22 -15.03
C PRO A 427 41.81 -5.71 -15.25
N VAL A 428 41.79 -6.51 -14.18
CA VAL A 428 41.53 -7.97 -14.25
C VAL A 428 40.14 -8.27 -14.81
N LYS A 429 39.17 -7.41 -14.48
CA LYS A 429 37.81 -7.42 -15.02
C LYS A 429 37.40 -5.99 -15.41
N PRO A 430 37.59 -5.57 -16.68
CA PRO A 430 37.30 -4.20 -17.11
C PRO A 430 35.83 -3.77 -17.05
N GLY A 431 34.89 -4.69 -16.81
CA GLY A 431 33.46 -4.40 -16.60
C GLY A 431 33.02 -4.40 -15.14
N GLN A 432 33.92 -4.66 -14.17
CA GLN A 432 33.60 -4.59 -12.74
C GLN A 432 34.27 -3.37 -12.10
N ARG A 433 33.49 -2.53 -11.42
CA ARG A 433 33.95 -1.43 -10.56
C ARG A 433 33.84 -1.89 -9.10
N ILE A 434 34.83 -1.56 -8.28
CA ILE A 434 34.93 -2.01 -6.89
C ILE A 434 35.05 -0.79 -5.97
N ALA A 435 34.24 -0.72 -4.93
CA ALA A 435 34.40 0.23 -3.83
C ALA A 435 34.89 -0.53 -2.60
N VAL A 436 36.03 -0.14 -2.02
CA VAL A 436 36.65 -0.82 -0.88
C VAL A 436 36.67 0.12 0.32
N TYR A 437 36.10 -0.33 1.42
CA TYR A 437 36.09 0.32 2.73
C TYR A 437 37.19 -0.32 3.58
N ALA A 438 38.18 0.46 4.00
CA ALA A 438 39.37 -0.02 4.70
C ALA A 438 39.90 1.03 5.71
N ASP A 439 41.00 0.71 6.38
CA ASP A 439 41.67 1.57 7.37
C ASP A 439 40.71 2.09 8.46
N TYR A 440 39.81 1.23 8.95
CA TYR A 440 38.84 1.58 9.99
C TYR A 440 39.55 2.06 11.27
N GLU A 441 39.10 3.18 11.84
CA GLU A 441 39.63 3.77 13.08
C GLU A 441 39.22 2.98 14.33
N SER A 442 38.07 2.27 14.27
CA SER A 442 37.56 1.44 15.36
C SER A 442 36.58 0.38 14.86
N ASP A 443 35.45 0.84 14.32
CA ASP A 443 34.23 0.10 14.03
C ASP A 443 33.35 0.94 13.09
N GLN A 444 32.06 0.59 12.97
CA GLN A 444 31.08 1.36 12.19
C GLN A 444 30.87 2.82 12.64
N SER A 445 31.36 3.24 13.81
CA SER A 445 31.26 4.63 14.30
C SER A 445 32.51 5.47 13.99
N GLY A 446 33.64 4.83 13.69
CA GLY A 446 34.92 5.46 13.41
C GLY A 446 35.05 6.06 12.01
N LYS A 447 36.22 6.65 11.71
CA LYS A 447 36.60 6.96 10.33
C LYS A 447 37.00 5.70 9.55
N PHE A 448 36.73 5.72 8.26
CA PHE A 448 37.23 4.72 7.30
C PHE A 448 37.73 5.44 6.04
N THR A 449 38.64 4.80 5.32
CA THR A 449 39.01 5.15 3.95
C THR A 449 38.08 4.39 3.01
N ILE A 450 37.45 5.06 2.04
CA ILE A 450 36.79 4.41 0.91
C ILE A 450 37.59 4.69 -0.36
N LEU A 451 37.93 3.64 -1.11
CA LEU A 451 38.60 3.69 -2.40
C LEU A 451 37.64 3.17 -3.48
N VAL A 452 37.39 3.96 -4.52
CA VAL A 452 36.65 3.53 -5.72
C VAL A 452 37.66 3.27 -6.84
N GLY A 453 37.58 2.09 -7.46
CA GLY A 453 38.60 1.61 -8.38
C GLY A 453 38.24 0.32 -9.12
N ARG A 454 39.26 -0.37 -9.65
CA ARG A 454 39.12 -1.71 -10.24
C ARG A 454 40.24 -2.63 -9.76
N GLN A 455 39.99 -3.94 -9.83
CA GLN A 455 40.99 -4.96 -9.52
C GLN A 455 42.14 -4.93 -10.54
N VAL A 456 43.38 -4.92 -10.07
CA VAL A 456 44.59 -4.97 -10.89
C VAL A 456 45.41 -6.25 -10.63
N PRO A 457 46.24 -6.71 -11.59
CA PRO A 457 47.14 -7.84 -11.41
C PRO A 457 48.07 -7.71 -10.20
N ALA A 458 48.46 -8.85 -9.63
CA ALA A 458 49.27 -8.91 -8.41
C ALA A 458 50.66 -8.24 -8.56
N ASP A 459 51.17 -8.19 -9.79
CA ASP A 459 52.46 -7.64 -10.24
C ASP A 459 52.34 -6.27 -10.92
N ALA A 460 51.13 -5.72 -11.09
CA ALA A 460 50.94 -4.44 -11.78
C ALA A 460 51.62 -3.26 -11.04
N GLU A 461 52.38 -2.46 -11.80
CA GLU A 461 52.87 -1.15 -11.37
C GLU A 461 51.72 -0.14 -11.42
N ILE A 462 51.30 0.36 -10.26
CA ILE A 462 50.23 1.35 -10.13
C ILE A 462 50.87 2.76 -10.21
N PRO A 463 50.39 3.65 -11.09
CA PRO A 463 50.88 5.03 -11.17
C PRO A 463 50.76 5.79 -9.84
N ASP A 464 51.70 6.69 -9.55
CA ASP A 464 51.74 7.51 -8.32
C ASP A 464 50.50 8.42 -8.11
N GLN A 465 49.67 8.58 -9.14
CA GLN A 465 48.42 9.34 -9.11
C GLN A 465 47.23 8.55 -8.57
N LEU A 466 47.38 7.23 -8.38
CA LEU A 466 46.33 6.34 -7.90
C LEU A 466 46.65 5.77 -6.52
N ASP A 467 45.63 5.76 -5.68
CA ASP A 467 45.63 5.04 -4.42
C ASP A 467 45.53 3.52 -4.68
N LYS A 468 45.92 2.73 -3.68
CA LYS A 468 45.87 1.27 -3.73
C LYS A 468 45.50 0.67 -2.38
N VAL A 469 44.54 -0.26 -2.40
CA VAL A 469 44.15 -1.06 -1.24
C VAL A 469 44.33 -2.54 -1.57
N ARG A 470 44.69 -3.33 -0.56
CA ARG A 470 44.75 -4.80 -0.65
C ARG A 470 43.58 -5.38 0.13
N ILE A 471 42.75 -6.15 -0.55
CA ILE A 471 41.77 -7.03 0.11
C ILE A 471 42.53 -8.31 0.46
N HIS A 472 42.42 -8.73 1.71
CA HIS A 472 43.12 -9.90 2.23
C HIS A 472 42.31 -11.18 1.97
N ARG A 473 43.01 -12.33 2.00
CA ARG A 473 42.36 -13.63 1.83
C ARG A 473 41.66 -13.99 3.14
N GLY A 474 40.35 -14.21 3.10
CA GLY A 474 39.56 -14.44 4.30
C GLY A 474 38.15 -14.97 4.00
N ASN A 475 37.35 -15.12 5.06
CA ASN A 475 35.93 -15.41 4.96
C ASN A 475 35.15 -14.10 4.86
N TYR A 476 34.21 -14.03 3.92
CA TYR A 476 33.34 -12.88 3.76
C TYR A 476 31.88 -13.33 3.78
N LEU A 477 31.03 -12.56 4.44
CA LEU A 477 29.59 -12.66 4.28
C LEU A 477 29.18 -11.86 3.04
N HIS A 478 28.68 -12.58 2.03
CA HIS A 478 28.24 -12.06 0.74
C HIS A 478 26.74 -11.76 0.77
N PHE A 479 26.40 -10.48 0.64
CA PHE A 479 25.06 -9.93 0.51
C PHE A 479 24.84 -9.48 -0.94
N VAL A 480 23.63 -9.65 -1.46
CA VAL A 480 23.27 -9.26 -2.83
C VAL A 480 22.06 -8.33 -2.76
N GLY A 481 22.21 -7.10 -3.27
CA GLY A 481 21.11 -6.17 -3.47
C GLY A 481 20.75 -6.08 -4.94
N GLU A 482 19.47 -6.30 -5.28
CA GLU A 482 18.94 -6.10 -6.64
C GLU A 482 17.80 -5.06 -6.61
N GLY A 483 17.92 -4.00 -7.41
CA GLY A 483 17.01 -2.85 -7.37
C GLY A 483 17.52 -1.63 -8.15
N GLU A 484 16.82 -0.50 -8.03
CA GLU A 484 17.17 0.74 -8.73
C GLU A 484 18.43 1.40 -8.14
N MET A 485 19.42 1.68 -8.98
CA MET A 485 20.65 2.38 -8.59
C MET A 485 20.45 3.90 -8.54
N PRO A 486 21.03 4.61 -7.56
CA PRO A 486 21.88 4.11 -6.47
C PRO A 486 21.11 3.63 -5.24
N GLY A 487 19.77 3.68 -5.24
CA GLY A 487 18.91 3.48 -4.05
C GLY A 487 19.02 2.09 -3.40
N VAL A 488 19.32 1.04 -4.16
CA VAL A 488 19.52 -0.32 -3.64
C VAL A 488 20.77 -0.44 -2.73
N VAL A 489 21.80 0.37 -2.94
CA VAL A 489 23.06 0.31 -2.17
C VAL A 489 22.85 0.64 -0.67
N PRO A 490 22.29 1.81 -0.29
CA PRO A 490 22.03 2.11 1.13
C PRO A 490 20.99 1.18 1.75
N GLN A 491 20.03 0.65 0.98
CA GLN A 491 19.07 -0.36 1.46
C GLN A 491 19.81 -1.66 1.85
N THR A 492 20.72 -2.13 1.00
CA THR A 492 21.53 -3.33 1.27
C THR A 492 22.45 -3.11 2.48
N TRP A 493 23.02 -1.91 2.65
CA TRP A 493 23.78 -1.56 3.86
C TRP A 493 22.93 -1.51 5.13
N GLU A 494 21.68 -1.05 5.06
CA GLU A 494 20.73 -1.09 6.18
C GLU A 494 20.42 -2.54 6.57
N GLU A 495 20.23 -3.44 5.60
CA GLU A 495 20.08 -4.89 5.85
C GLU A 495 21.32 -5.50 6.52
N ILE A 496 22.53 -5.13 6.08
CA ILE A 496 23.80 -5.55 6.69
C ILE A 496 23.90 -5.06 8.14
N TRP A 497 23.56 -3.80 8.42
CA TRP A 497 23.59 -3.27 9.78
C TRP A 497 22.56 -3.95 10.69
N ASN A 498 21.35 -4.21 10.18
CA ASN A 498 20.33 -4.95 10.91
C ASN A 498 20.78 -6.39 11.18
N TYR A 499 21.38 -7.07 10.20
CA TYR A 499 21.93 -8.42 10.38
C TYR A 499 22.93 -8.48 11.54
N PHE A 500 23.93 -7.59 11.59
CA PHE A 500 24.93 -7.59 12.67
C PHE A 500 24.43 -6.96 14.00
N ALA A 501 23.29 -6.26 14.00
CA ALA A 501 22.63 -5.79 15.21
C ALA A 501 21.76 -6.87 15.87
N GLU A 502 21.21 -7.78 15.07
CA GLU A 502 20.71 -9.07 15.55
C GLU A 502 21.89 -9.93 16.03
N ASN A 503 21.67 -10.75 17.05
CA ASN A 503 22.77 -11.41 17.78
C ASN A 503 23.28 -12.66 17.01
N THR A 504 24.06 -12.44 15.95
CA THR A 504 24.53 -13.50 15.04
C THR A 504 25.76 -14.25 15.53
N THR A 505 26.11 -15.33 14.83
CA THR A 505 27.34 -16.12 15.05
C THR A 505 28.58 -15.54 14.38
N HIS A 506 28.49 -14.39 13.70
CA HIS A 506 29.59 -13.82 12.90
C HIS A 506 30.00 -12.43 13.43
N THR A 507 31.29 -12.26 13.71
CA THR A 507 31.90 -10.97 14.08
C THR A 507 32.54 -10.34 12.84
N ARG A 508 32.32 -9.04 12.61
CA ARG A 508 33.06 -8.28 11.57
C ARG A 508 34.50 -8.06 12.00
N THR A 509 35.47 -8.30 11.12
CA THR A 509 36.89 -8.04 11.41
C THR A 509 37.27 -6.56 11.22
N TYR A 510 36.49 -5.81 10.43
CA TYR A 510 36.80 -4.44 10.01
C TYR A 510 38.19 -4.31 9.34
N GLU A 511 38.67 -5.37 8.67
CA GLU A 511 39.93 -5.34 7.91
C GLU A 511 39.75 -4.59 6.57
N ALA A 512 38.89 -5.12 5.70
CA ALA A 512 38.40 -4.44 4.51
C ALA A 512 37.06 -5.04 4.08
N ASP A 513 36.03 -4.21 3.89
CA ASP A 513 34.74 -4.59 3.30
C ASP A 513 34.66 -4.01 1.88
N PHE A 514 33.92 -4.63 0.96
CA PHE A 514 33.86 -4.13 -0.42
C PHE A 514 32.55 -4.40 -1.16
N GLU A 515 32.25 -3.51 -2.11
CA GLU A 515 31.13 -3.58 -3.05
C GLU A 515 31.66 -3.89 -4.45
N ILE A 516 30.97 -4.75 -5.20
CA ILE A 516 31.20 -4.98 -6.62
C ILE A 516 29.97 -4.51 -7.40
N TYR A 517 30.23 -3.69 -8.42
CA TYR A 517 29.27 -3.26 -9.42
C TYR A 517 29.69 -3.85 -10.77
N ASP A 518 28.84 -4.65 -11.40
CA ASP A 518 29.10 -5.26 -12.70
C ASP A 518 28.27 -4.59 -13.80
N GLU A 519 28.93 -4.09 -14.85
CA GLU A 519 28.29 -3.46 -16.01
C GLU A 519 27.33 -4.42 -16.75
N ALA A 520 27.49 -5.74 -16.59
CA ALA A 520 26.56 -6.74 -17.11
C ALA A 520 25.24 -6.84 -16.30
N SER A 521 25.22 -6.33 -15.06
CA SER A 521 24.10 -6.40 -14.11
C SER A 521 23.85 -5.03 -13.47
N PRO A 522 23.43 -4.00 -14.23
CA PRO A 522 23.45 -2.59 -13.80
C PRO A 522 22.51 -2.26 -12.63
N ASN A 523 21.57 -3.14 -12.28
CA ASN A 523 20.62 -3.01 -11.18
C ASN A 523 20.99 -3.90 -9.98
N ARG A 524 22.27 -4.29 -9.84
CA ARG A 524 22.76 -5.20 -8.80
C ARG A 524 24.03 -4.67 -8.13
N VAL A 525 24.13 -4.87 -6.82
CA VAL A 525 25.36 -4.73 -6.04
C VAL A 525 25.63 -6.01 -5.26
N ASP A 526 26.88 -6.47 -5.28
CA ASP A 526 27.35 -7.60 -4.50
C ASP A 526 28.27 -7.04 -3.39
N ILE A 527 27.85 -7.12 -2.12
CA ILE A 527 28.56 -6.54 -0.96
C ILE A 527 29.16 -7.66 -0.10
N PHE A 528 30.46 -7.55 0.18
CA PHE A 528 31.24 -8.53 0.91
C PHE A 528 31.75 -7.92 2.22
N ILE A 529 31.34 -8.52 3.34
CA ILE A 529 31.73 -8.08 4.70
C ILE A 529 32.71 -9.07 5.30
N ALA A 530 33.90 -8.62 5.70
CA ALA A 530 34.94 -9.47 6.28
C ALA A 530 34.55 -9.96 7.68
N VAL A 531 34.63 -11.27 7.91
CA VAL A 531 34.26 -11.93 9.19
C VAL A 531 35.33 -12.93 9.67
N GLU A 532 35.29 -13.21 10.98
CA GLU A 532 36.17 -14.19 11.66
C GLU A 532 36.05 -15.64 11.12
#